data_AF-U1I6C0-F1
#
_entry.id   AF-U1I6C0-F1
#
_cell.length_a   1.000
_cell.length_b   1.000
_cell.length_c   1.000
_cell.angle_alpha   90.00
_cell.angle_beta   90.00
_cell.angle_gamma   90.00
#
_symmetry.space_group_name_H-M   'P 1'
#
loop_
_entity.id
_entity.type
_entity.pdbx_description
1 polymer ?
#
loop_
_entity_poly.entity_id
_entity_poly.type
_entity_poly.pdbx_seq_one_letter_code
_entity_poly.pdbx_strand_id
1 'polypeptide(L)'
;MSELNFFDLFLKASVVVQIVISILILFSIISWAIIIQRSKILSKALKQSMTFEERFWSGEDLTKLYEGLSNRRDGLSGSEQIFFVGFKEFSRLKQANPNASESIIQGSSRAMHLAMNREIEDVENTVPFLATVASVSPYIGLFGTVWGIMHAFMALSNVKQATLQMVAPGIAEALIATAIGLFAAIPAVMAYNRLSLRVNKLEQNYANFIDEFTTILHRKVFGQSNFHN
;
A
#
# COMPACT_ATOMS: atom_id res chain seq x y z
N MET A 1 -23.00 -28.05 -29.78
CA MET A 1 -21.97 -27.35 -28.98
C MET A 1 -22.71 -26.63 -27.87
N SER A 2 -22.95 -27.32 -26.75
CA SER A 2 -23.52 -26.70 -25.56
C SER A 2 -22.52 -25.69 -25.03
N GLU A 3 -22.91 -24.43 -24.96
CA GLU A 3 -22.11 -23.39 -24.30
C GLU A 3 -21.69 -23.91 -22.93
N LEU A 4 -20.37 -23.96 -22.68
CA LEU A 4 -19.82 -24.31 -21.38
C LEU A 4 -20.21 -23.19 -20.42
N ASN A 5 -21.39 -23.29 -19.84
CA ASN A 5 -21.86 -22.36 -18.84
C ASN A 5 -20.95 -22.54 -17.61
N PHE A 6 -20.13 -21.53 -17.30
CA PHE A 6 -19.22 -21.54 -16.14
C PHE A 6 -19.95 -21.89 -14.85
N PHE A 7 -21.23 -21.51 -14.77
CA PHE A 7 -22.09 -21.82 -13.64
C PHE A 7 -22.39 -23.32 -13.53
N ASP A 8 -22.64 -24.01 -14.66
CA ASP A 8 -22.88 -25.46 -14.68
C ASP A 8 -21.61 -26.26 -14.36
N LEU A 9 -20.44 -25.77 -14.79
CA LEU A 9 -19.14 -26.33 -14.41
C LEU A 9 -18.86 -26.15 -12.91
N PHE A 10 -19.18 -24.98 -12.37
CA PHE A 10 -19.02 -24.72 -10.93
C PHE A 10 -19.94 -25.63 -10.09
N LEU A 11 -21.20 -25.78 -10.48
CA LEU A 11 -22.18 -26.60 -9.73
C LEU A 11 -21.85 -28.11 -9.76
N LYS A 12 -21.17 -28.59 -10.79
CA LYS A 12 -20.77 -30.01 -10.92
C LYS A 12 -19.44 -30.33 -10.23
N ALA A 13 -18.65 -29.32 -9.89
CA ALA A 13 -17.39 -29.48 -9.19
C ALA A 13 -17.57 -30.01 -7.77
N SER A 14 -16.55 -30.72 -7.27
CA SER A 14 -16.50 -31.14 -5.87
C SER A 14 -16.58 -29.93 -4.93
N VAL A 15 -17.18 -30.11 -3.76
CA VAL A 15 -17.34 -29.04 -2.75
C VAL A 15 -16.01 -28.35 -2.42
N VAL A 16 -14.90 -29.11 -2.39
CA VAL A 16 -13.56 -28.56 -2.14
C VAL A 16 -13.13 -27.61 -3.26
N VAL A 17 -13.32 -27.99 -4.53
CA VAL A 17 -12.99 -27.13 -5.69
C VAL A 17 -13.87 -25.87 -5.69
N GLN A 18 -15.15 -25.99 -5.34
CA GLN A 18 -16.05 -24.84 -5.20
C GLN A 18 -15.56 -23.85 -4.13
N ILE A 19 -15.11 -24.35 -2.97
CA ILE A 19 -14.52 -23.52 -1.91
C ILE A 19 -13.24 -22.83 -2.39
N VAL A 20 -12.35 -23.56 -3.06
CA VAL A 20 -11.11 -23.03 -3.63
C VAL A 20 -11.40 -21.87 -4.59
N ILE A 21 -12.30 -22.08 -5.55
CA ILE A 21 -12.68 -21.04 -6.52
C ILE A 21 -13.31 -19.84 -5.81
N SER A 22 -14.17 -20.06 -4.81
CA SER A 22 -14.82 -18.99 -4.06
C SER A 22 -13.81 -18.11 -3.30
N ILE A 23 -12.81 -18.73 -2.66
CA ILE A 23 -11.72 -18.02 -1.97
C ILE A 23 -10.90 -17.20 -2.97
N LEU A 24 -10.55 -17.77 -4.12
CA LEU A 24 -9.76 -17.07 -5.14
C LEU A 24 -10.52 -15.87 -5.74
N ILE A 25 -11.83 -16.00 -5.96
CA ILE A 25 -12.68 -14.89 -6.40
C ILE A 25 -12.71 -13.79 -5.33
N LEU A 26 -12.90 -14.16 -4.05
CA LEU A 26 -12.88 -13.20 -2.95
C LEU A 26 -11.54 -12.45 -2.88
N PHE A 27 -10.41 -13.16 -2.98
CA PHE A 27 -9.08 -12.56 -3.01
C PHE A 27 -8.90 -11.61 -4.20
N SER A 28 -9.41 -11.99 -5.37
CA SER A 28 -9.39 -11.12 -6.56
C SER A 28 -10.17 -9.83 -6.32
N ILE A 29 -11.39 -9.91 -5.76
CA ILE A 29 -12.23 -8.74 -5.47
C ILE A 29 -11.54 -7.81 -4.45
N ILE A 30 -11.02 -8.36 -3.35
CA ILE A 30 -10.31 -7.58 -2.32
C ILE A 30 -9.06 -6.94 -2.92
N SER A 31 -8.30 -7.68 -3.73
CA SER A 31 -7.11 -7.17 -4.43
C SER A 31 -7.47 -5.97 -5.29
N TRP A 32 -8.45 -6.08 -6.18
CA TRP A 32 -8.90 -4.96 -7.03
C TRP A 32 -9.38 -3.74 -6.23
N ALA A 33 -10.13 -3.96 -5.14
CA ALA A 33 -10.55 -2.88 -4.25
C ALA A 33 -9.34 -2.12 -3.67
N ILE A 34 -8.34 -2.84 -3.15
CA ILE A 34 -7.10 -2.27 -2.62
C ILE A 34 -6.32 -1.54 -3.71
N ILE A 35 -6.19 -2.13 -4.91
CA ILE A 35 -5.47 -1.53 -6.04
C ILE A 35 -6.05 -0.16 -6.37
N ILE A 36 -7.36 -0.06 -6.52
CA ILE A 36 -8.05 1.18 -6.90
C ILE A 36 -7.94 2.22 -5.77
N GLN A 37 -8.26 1.81 -4.53
CA GLN A 37 -8.25 2.70 -3.38
C GLN A 37 -6.85 3.27 -3.12
N ARG A 38 -5.85 2.41 -3.02
CA ARG A 38 -4.47 2.81 -2.71
C ARG A 38 -3.82 3.58 -3.84
N SER A 39 -4.10 3.24 -5.10
CA SER A 39 -3.62 4.02 -6.24
C SER A 39 -4.08 5.49 -6.17
N LYS A 40 -5.34 5.73 -5.80
CA LYS A 40 -5.90 7.09 -5.67
C LYS A 40 -5.30 7.83 -4.48
N ILE A 41 -5.19 7.19 -3.32
CA ILE A 41 -4.62 7.78 -2.10
C ILE A 41 -3.16 8.20 -2.35
N LEU A 42 -2.33 7.29 -2.87
CA LEU A 42 -0.92 7.57 -3.18
C LEU A 42 -0.75 8.68 -4.22
N SER A 43 -1.54 8.66 -5.29
CA SER A 43 -1.48 9.71 -6.31
C SER A 43 -1.90 11.08 -5.76
N LYS A 44 -2.87 11.12 -4.84
CA LYS A 44 -3.27 12.36 -4.15
C LYS A 44 -2.15 12.84 -3.22
N ALA A 45 -1.59 11.96 -2.40
CA ALA A 45 -0.52 12.28 -1.45
C ALA A 45 0.73 12.84 -2.15
N LEU A 46 1.17 12.19 -3.24
CA LEU A 46 2.30 12.68 -4.05
C LEU A 46 2.02 14.08 -4.63
N LYS A 47 0.82 14.32 -5.16
CA LYS A 47 0.46 15.63 -5.71
C LYS A 47 0.42 16.71 -4.62
N GLN A 48 -0.19 16.41 -3.47
CA GLN A 48 -0.26 17.32 -2.33
C GLN A 48 1.13 17.65 -1.78
N SER A 49 2.02 16.65 -1.68
CA SER A 49 3.41 16.84 -1.30
C SER A 49 4.11 17.84 -2.21
N MET A 50 4.04 17.63 -3.53
CA MET A 50 4.66 18.53 -4.51
C MET A 50 4.10 19.94 -4.44
N THR A 51 2.78 20.11 -4.36
CA THR A 51 2.15 21.43 -4.27
C THR A 51 2.54 22.17 -2.99
N PHE A 52 2.62 21.47 -1.86
CA PHE A 52 3.05 22.10 -0.62
C PHE A 52 4.52 22.49 -0.66
N GLU A 53 5.36 21.60 -1.19
CA GLU A 53 6.81 21.82 -1.31
C GLU A 53 7.12 23.01 -2.23
N GLU A 54 6.46 23.14 -3.38
CA GLU A 54 6.55 24.34 -4.24
C GLU A 54 6.21 25.62 -3.48
N ARG A 55 5.17 25.60 -2.66
CA ARG A 55 4.77 26.74 -1.83
C ARG A 55 5.79 27.03 -0.73
N PHE A 56 6.31 26.00 -0.07
CA PHE A 56 7.36 26.14 0.93
C PHE A 56 8.63 26.77 0.33
N TRP A 57 9.00 26.36 -0.89
CA TRP A 57 10.18 26.89 -1.61
C TRP A 57 9.96 28.24 -2.29
N SER A 58 8.73 28.74 -2.36
CA SER A 58 8.41 30.06 -2.94
C SER A 58 8.99 31.25 -2.15
N GLY A 59 9.56 31.00 -0.97
CA GLY A 59 10.09 32.03 -0.08
C GLY A 59 9.04 32.64 0.86
N GLU A 60 7.88 32.00 1.01
CA GLU A 60 6.86 32.38 2.00
C GLU A 60 7.46 32.32 3.42
N ASP A 61 7.10 33.28 4.27
CA ASP A 61 7.55 33.27 5.67
C ASP A 61 7.01 32.03 6.39
N LEU A 62 7.90 31.28 7.04
CA LEU A 62 7.55 30.03 7.72
C LEU A 62 6.47 30.21 8.81
N THR A 63 6.43 31.38 9.46
CA THR A 63 5.43 31.68 10.50
C THR A 63 4.06 31.86 9.87
N LYS A 64 3.98 32.58 8.75
CA LYS A 64 2.73 32.73 7.96
C LYS A 64 2.25 31.39 7.42
N LEU A 65 3.18 30.57 6.90
CA LEU A 65 2.86 29.22 6.43
C LEU A 65 2.27 28.38 7.57
N TYR A 66 2.89 28.40 8.76
CA TYR A 66 2.40 27.71 9.95
C TYR A 66 1.01 28.19 10.41
N GLU A 67 0.77 29.51 10.46
CA GLU A 67 -0.52 30.08 10.84
C GLU A 67 -1.64 29.63 9.87
N GLY A 68 -1.36 29.65 8.56
CA GLY A 68 -2.30 29.17 7.55
C GLY A 68 -2.66 27.69 7.71
N LEU A 69 -1.71 26.85 8.12
CA LEU A 69 -1.95 25.43 8.40
C LEU A 69 -2.68 25.20 9.72
N SER A 70 -2.40 26.00 10.75
CA SER A 70 -3.04 25.92 12.07
C SER A 70 -4.57 26.05 11.97
N ASN A 71 -5.06 26.89 11.05
CA ASN A 71 -6.49 27.08 10.81
C ASN A 71 -7.19 25.86 10.18
N ARG A 72 -6.45 24.89 9.64
CA ARG A 72 -6.96 23.67 9.00
C ARG A 72 -6.32 22.39 9.55
N ARG A 73 -5.97 22.40 10.84
CA ARG A 73 -5.21 21.33 11.52
C ARG A 73 -5.77 19.91 11.32
N ASP A 74 -7.10 19.76 11.23
CA ASP A 74 -7.75 18.44 11.15
C ASP A 74 -7.65 17.82 9.74
N GLY A 75 -7.17 18.57 8.74
CA GLY A 75 -7.02 18.12 7.36
C GLY A 75 -5.57 18.07 6.86
N LEU A 76 -4.59 18.24 7.75
CA LEU A 76 -3.17 18.17 7.39
C LEU A 76 -2.77 16.73 7.09
N SER A 77 -1.95 16.54 6.06
CA SER A 77 -1.41 15.24 5.67
C SER A 77 -0.08 15.42 4.95
N GLY A 78 0.76 14.39 4.96
CA GLY A 78 2.06 14.37 4.31
C GLY A 78 2.98 15.50 4.76
N SER A 79 3.63 16.16 3.79
CA SER A 79 4.60 17.25 4.05
C SER A 79 4.01 18.41 4.85
N GLU A 80 2.71 18.70 4.71
CA GLU A 80 2.05 19.75 5.51
C GLU A 80 2.05 19.42 7.00
N GLN A 81 1.75 18.16 7.33
CA GLN A 81 1.71 17.68 8.71
C GLN A 81 3.13 17.58 9.30
N ILE A 82 4.09 17.10 8.50
CA ILE A 82 5.51 17.03 8.88
C ILE A 82 6.03 18.44 9.21
N PHE A 83 5.78 19.41 8.33
CA PHE A 83 6.15 20.80 8.56
C PHE A 83 5.49 21.38 9.81
N PHE A 84 4.18 21.19 9.96
CA PHE A 84 3.41 21.74 11.08
C PHE A 84 3.94 21.25 12.43
N VAL A 85 4.17 19.94 12.57
CA VAL A 85 4.70 19.33 13.79
C VAL A 85 6.14 19.76 14.03
N GLY A 86 6.99 19.78 13.00
CA GLY A 86 8.38 20.22 13.10
C GLY A 86 8.51 21.69 13.53
N PHE A 87 7.76 22.59 12.91
CA PHE A 87 7.79 24.01 13.23
C PHE A 87 7.17 24.32 14.60
N LYS A 88 6.12 23.58 14.99
CA LYS A 88 5.53 23.68 16.34
C LYS A 88 6.55 23.31 17.41
N GLU A 89 7.25 22.20 17.23
CA GLU A 89 8.26 21.73 18.17
C GLU A 89 9.48 22.67 18.22
N PHE A 90 9.93 23.14 17.05
CA PHE A 90 10.98 24.16 16.94
C PHE A 90 10.64 25.40 17.75
N SER A 91 9.45 25.97 17.53
CA SER A 91 8.98 27.16 18.22
C SER A 91 8.90 26.96 19.74
N ARG A 92 8.39 25.79 20.17
CA ARG A 92 8.28 25.41 21.59
C ARG A 92 9.65 25.30 22.26
N LEU A 93 10.61 24.61 21.64
CA LEU A 93 11.95 24.41 22.19
C LEU A 93 12.77 25.71 22.19
N LYS A 94 12.66 26.52 21.13
CA LYS A 94 13.31 27.84 21.06
C LYS A 94 12.81 28.77 22.15
N GLN A 95 11.52 28.75 22.47
CA GLN A 95 10.97 29.55 23.57
C GLN A 95 11.42 29.04 24.95
N ALA A 96 11.57 27.73 25.12
CA ALA A 96 11.97 27.12 26.39
C ALA A 96 13.45 27.34 26.72
N ASN A 97 14.35 27.18 25.75
CA ASN A 97 15.78 27.43 25.93
C ASN A 97 16.43 27.91 24.61
N PRO A 98 16.49 29.24 24.37
CA PRO A 98 17.03 29.81 23.13
C PRO A 98 18.49 29.47 22.84
N ASN A 99 19.28 29.14 23.87
CA ASN A 99 20.72 28.88 23.76
C ASN A 99 21.04 27.40 23.45
N ALA A 100 20.05 26.51 23.53
CA ALA A 100 20.22 25.08 23.26
C ALA A 100 20.02 24.76 21.77
N SER A 101 20.77 25.44 20.90
CA SER A 101 20.64 25.37 19.44
C SER A 101 20.58 23.94 18.90
N GLU A 102 21.52 23.10 19.33
CA GLU A 102 21.60 21.69 18.91
C GLU A 102 20.35 20.90 19.33
N SER A 103 19.92 21.04 20.59
CA SER A 103 18.73 20.35 21.10
C SER A 103 17.43 20.79 20.43
N ILE A 104 17.32 22.07 20.05
CA ILE A 104 16.17 22.59 19.28
C ILE A 104 16.10 21.88 17.92
N ILE A 105 17.21 21.80 17.20
CA ILE A 105 17.25 21.17 15.87
C ILE A 105 16.98 19.68 15.97
N GLN A 106 17.65 18.95 16.88
CA GLN A 106 17.43 17.52 17.07
C GLN A 106 15.99 17.19 17.48
N GLY A 107 15.41 17.97 18.42
CA GLY A 107 14.03 17.77 18.86
C GLY A 107 13.03 17.99 17.72
N SER A 108 13.23 19.03 16.92
CA SER A 108 12.37 19.34 15.76
C SER A 108 12.48 18.26 14.68
N SER A 109 13.70 17.84 14.33
CA SER A 109 13.94 16.76 13.36
C SER A 109 13.31 15.45 13.81
N ARG A 110 13.46 15.08 15.09
CA ARG A 110 12.82 13.89 15.65
C ARG A 110 11.28 13.95 15.54
N ALA A 111 10.68 15.10 15.81
CA ALA A 111 9.23 15.27 15.70
C ALA A 111 8.76 15.14 14.24
N MET A 112 9.54 15.64 13.29
CA MET A 112 9.28 15.49 11.86
C MET A 112 9.38 14.03 11.39
N HIS A 113 10.42 13.30 11.77
CA HIS A 113 10.55 11.88 11.42
C HIS A 113 9.43 11.03 12.03
N LEU A 114 8.98 11.34 13.25
CA LEU A 114 7.83 10.66 13.84
C LEU A 114 6.53 10.93 13.07
N ALA A 115 6.34 12.16 12.58
CA ALA A 115 5.21 12.49 11.72
C ALA A 115 5.30 11.76 10.37
N MET A 116 6.47 11.76 9.73
CA MET A 116 6.72 11.03 8.48
C MET A 116 6.37 9.54 8.60
N ASN A 117 6.85 8.87 9.65
CA ASN A 117 6.60 7.44 9.84
C ASN A 117 5.10 7.13 9.93
N ARG A 118 4.32 7.97 10.62
CA ARG A 118 2.86 7.82 10.71
C ARG A 118 2.17 8.02 9.37
N GLU A 119 2.57 9.03 8.61
CA GLU A 119 2.00 9.29 7.28
C GLU A 119 2.31 8.14 6.30
N ILE A 120 3.51 7.56 6.36
CA ILE A 120 3.87 6.40 5.53
C ILE A 120 3.09 5.16 5.95
N GLU A 121 3.00 4.86 7.25
CA GLU A 121 2.22 3.74 7.77
C GLU A 121 0.77 3.78 7.27
N ASP A 122 0.10 4.93 7.38
CA ASP A 122 -1.29 5.11 6.93
C ASP A 122 -1.49 4.81 5.44
N VAL A 123 -0.50 5.13 4.61
CA VAL A 123 -0.53 4.90 3.17
C VAL A 123 -0.19 3.44 2.82
N GLU A 124 0.70 2.80 3.58
CA GLU A 124 1.22 1.46 3.33
C GLU A 124 0.31 0.32 3.82
N ASN A 125 -0.50 0.54 4.86
CA ASN A 125 -1.24 -0.45 5.69
C ASN A 125 -2.07 -1.55 5.00
N THR A 126 -2.19 -1.59 3.67
CA THR A 126 -2.84 -2.70 2.94
C THR A 126 -2.08 -3.18 1.70
N VAL A 127 -0.96 -2.54 1.34
CA VAL A 127 -0.14 -2.95 0.19
C VAL A 127 0.43 -4.36 0.38
N PRO A 128 0.92 -4.77 1.58
CA PRO A 128 1.44 -6.13 1.79
C PRO A 128 0.43 -7.25 1.52
N PHE A 129 -0.88 -7.01 1.69
CA PHE A 129 -1.91 -8.00 1.38
C PHE A 129 -1.87 -8.43 -0.10
N LEU A 130 -1.54 -7.51 -1.01
CA LEU A 130 -1.38 -7.83 -2.44
C LEU A 130 -0.23 -8.81 -2.66
N ALA A 131 0.87 -8.73 -1.89
CA ALA A 131 1.96 -9.70 -1.94
C ALA A 131 1.55 -11.08 -1.44
N THR A 132 0.72 -11.14 -0.39
CA THR A 132 0.13 -12.40 0.09
C THR A 132 -0.77 -13.02 -0.98
N VAL A 133 -1.67 -12.25 -1.59
CA VAL A 133 -2.54 -12.76 -2.67
C VAL A 133 -1.71 -13.22 -3.86
N ALA A 134 -0.71 -12.45 -4.27
CA ALA A 134 0.20 -12.79 -5.36
C ALA A 134 0.94 -14.12 -5.12
N SER A 135 1.43 -14.34 -3.90
CA SER A 135 2.22 -15.53 -3.58
C SER A 135 1.37 -16.77 -3.35
N VAL A 136 0.21 -16.63 -2.68
CA VAL A 136 -0.58 -17.79 -2.21
C VAL A 136 -1.61 -18.25 -3.24
N SER A 137 -2.18 -17.35 -4.06
CA SER A 137 -3.25 -17.71 -5.01
C SER A 137 -2.87 -18.79 -6.03
N PRO A 138 -1.64 -18.82 -6.60
CA PRO A 138 -1.24 -19.90 -7.50
C PRO A 138 -1.23 -21.28 -6.82
N TYR A 139 -0.80 -21.34 -5.56
CA TYR A 139 -0.77 -22.59 -4.78
C TYR A 139 -2.18 -23.06 -4.41
N ILE A 140 -3.08 -22.13 -4.09
CA ILE A 140 -4.50 -22.45 -3.87
C ILE A 140 -5.13 -23.01 -5.15
N GLY A 141 -4.84 -22.40 -6.31
CA GLY A 141 -5.32 -22.89 -7.61
C GLY A 141 -4.77 -24.29 -7.94
N LEU A 142 -3.46 -24.48 -7.75
CA LEU A 142 -2.79 -25.78 -7.94
C LEU A 142 -3.41 -26.86 -7.04
N PHE A 143 -3.66 -26.55 -5.76
CA PHE A 143 -4.34 -27.44 -4.84
C PHE A 143 -5.73 -27.84 -5.36
N GLY A 144 -6.52 -26.89 -5.85
CA GLY A 144 -7.82 -27.17 -6.46
C GLY A 144 -7.71 -28.10 -7.67
N THR A 145 -6.68 -27.94 -8.49
CA THR A 145 -6.43 -28.82 -9.64
C THR A 145 -6.05 -30.23 -9.21
N VAL A 146 -5.12 -30.37 -8.27
CA VAL A 146 -4.70 -31.68 -7.74
C VAL A 146 -5.90 -32.41 -7.13
N TRP A 147 -6.70 -31.72 -6.32
CA TRP A 147 -7.89 -32.30 -5.71
C TRP A 147 -8.94 -32.71 -6.73
N GLY A 148 -9.25 -31.85 -7.70
CA GLY A 148 -10.24 -32.12 -8.74
C GLY A 148 -9.87 -33.33 -9.61
N ILE A 149 -8.59 -33.42 -10.01
CA ILE A 149 -8.08 -34.57 -10.76
C ILE A 149 -8.16 -35.84 -9.91
N MET A 150 -7.72 -35.80 -8.65
CA MET A 150 -7.82 -36.94 -7.74
C MET A 150 -9.27 -37.43 -7.61
N HIS A 151 -10.23 -36.53 -7.39
CA HIS A 151 -11.64 -36.87 -7.26
C HIS A 151 -12.22 -37.46 -8.55
N ALA A 152 -11.82 -36.94 -9.72
CA ALA A 152 -12.22 -37.49 -11.01
C ALA A 152 -11.73 -38.94 -11.20
N PHE A 153 -10.48 -39.24 -10.82
CA PHE A 153 -9.95 -40.61 -10.88
C PHE A 153 -10.57 -41.54 -9.83
N MET A 154 -10.89 -41.06 -8.62
CA MET A 154 -11.62 -41.85 -7.63
C MET A 154 -13.03 -42.24 -8.09
N ALA A 155 -13.72 -41.36 -8.84
CA ALA A 155 -15.02 -41.70 -9.42
C ALA A 155 -14.94 -42.86 -10.43
N LEU A 156 -13.79 -43.06 -11.07
CA LEU A 156 -13.56 -44.19 -11.99
C LEU A 156 -13.29 -45.53 -11.29
N SER A 157 -12.85 -45.54 -10.03
CA SER A 157 -12.48 -46.80 -9.36
C SER A 157 -13.68 -47.72 -9.12
N ASN A 158 -14.90 -47.17 -9.15
CA ASN A 158 -16.15 -47.88 -8.89
C ASN A 158 -16.92 -48.31 -10.16
N VAL A 159 -16.41 -48.03 -11.36
CA VAL A 159 -17.07 -48.38 -12.64
C VAL A 159 -16.34 -49.49 -13.37
N LYS A 160 -17.11 -50.46 -13.91
CA LYS A 160 -16.57 -51.65 -14.61
C LYS A 160 -15.87 -51.33 -15.93
N GLN A 161 -16.20 -50.22 -16.58
CA GLN A 161 -15.61 -49.79 -17.83
C GLN A 161 -15.38 -48.27 -17.82
N ALA A 162 -14.12 -47.86 -17.66
CA ALA A 162 -13.73 -46.45 -17.66
C ALA A 162 -13.67 -45.89 -19.09
N THR A 163 -14.17 -44.66 -19.29
CA THR A 163 -14.07 -43.92 -20.55
C THR A 163 -13.58 -42.51 -20.27
N LEU A 164 -12.87 -41.91 -21.24
CA LEU A 164 -12.33 -40.55 -21.11
C LEU A 164 -13.44 -39.51 -20.91
N GLN A 165 -14.62 -39.74 -21.49
CA GLN A 165 -15.78 -38.86 -21.37
C GLN A 165 -16.29 -38.75 -19.93
N MET A 166 -16.05 -39.76 -19.08
CA MET A 166 -16.48 -39.72 -17.67
C MET A 166 -15.59 -38.82 -16.80
N VAL A 167 -14.30 -38.67 -17.12
CA VAL A 167 -13.37 -37.84 -16.33
C VAL A 167 -13.13 -36.46 -16.91
N ALA A 168 -13.37 -36.28 -18.22
CA ALA A 168 -13.13 -35.01 -18.91
C ALA A 168 -13.77 -33.79 -18.22
N PRO A 169 -15.01 -33.84 -17.70
CA PRO A 169 -15.60 -32.71 -16.98
C PRO A 169 -14.84 -32.35 -15.69
N GLY A 170 -14.52 -33.34 -14.85
CA GLY A 170 -13.83 -33.10 -13.57
C GLY A 170 -12.40 -32.58 -13.76
N ILE A 171 -11.70 -33.01 -14.81
CA ILE A 171 -10.39 -32.47 -15.16
C ILE A 171 -10.52 -31.02 -15.68
N ALA A 172 -11.52 -30.71 -16.49
CA ALA A 172 -11.74 -29.35 -16.97
C ALA A 172 -12.02 -28.38 -15.81
N GLU A 173 -12.88 -28.77 -14.85
CA GLU A 173 -13.17 -27.99 -13.64
C GLU A 173 -11.90 -27.77 -12.79
N ALA A 174 -11.09 -28.82 -12.62
CA ALA A 174 -9.84 -28.76 -11.90
C ALA A 174 -8.86 -27.74 -12.51
N LEU A 175 -8.75 -27.70 -13.85
CA LEU A 175 -7.88 -26.75 -14.56
C LEU A 175 -8.35 -25.29 -14.45
N ILE A 176 -9.67 -25.06 -14.36
CA ILE A 176 -10.24 -23.72 -14.13
C ILE A 176 -9.75 -23.15 -12.79
N ALA A 177 -9.61 -23.97 -11.74
CA ALA A 177 -9.12 -23.49 -10.44
C ALA A 177 -7.71 -22.88 -10.53
N THR A 178 -6.79 -23.49 -11.29
CA THR A 178 -5.45 -22.93 -11.53
C THR A 178 -5.54 -21.65 -12.36
N ALA A 179 -6.36 -21.62 -13.41
CA ALA A 179 -6.53 -20.43 -14.23
C ALA A 179 -7.04 -19.22 -13.42
N ILE A 180 -8.02 -19.43 -12.54
CA ILE A 180 -8.53 -18.40 -11.63
C ILE A 180 -7.46 -18.00 -10.61
N GLY A 181 -6.67 -18.95 -10.10
CA GLY A 181 -5.57 -18.68 -9.18
C GLY A 181 -4.52 -17.74 -9.79
N LEU A 182 -4.14 -17.98 -11.03
CA LEU A 182 -3.23 -17.11 -11.79
C LEU A 182 -3.88 -15.75 -12.09
N PHE A 183 -5.16 -15.72 -12.45
CA PHE A 183 -5.90 -14.48 -12.68
C PHE A 183 -5.98 -13.59 -11.43
N ALA A 184 -6.07 -14.17 -10.23
CA ALA A 184 -5.99 -13.41 -8.98
C ALA A 184 -4.55 -12.95 -8.66
N ALA A 185 -3.56 -13.79 -8.92
CA ALA A 185 -2.16 -13.54 -8.57
C ALA A 185 -1.48 -12.46 -9.43
N ILE A 186 -1.66 -12.50 -10.74
CA ILE A 186 -0.92 -11.64 -11.69
C ILE A 186 -1.22 -10.14 -11.47
N PRO A 187 -2.49 -9.69 -11.38
CA PRO A 187 -2.77 -8.29 -11.08
C PRO A 187 -2.27 -7.87 -9.70
N ALA A 188 -2.37 -8.77 -8.71
CA ALA A 188 -1.92 -8.50 -7.34
C ALA A 188 -0.40 -8.24 -7.29
N VAL A 189 0.41 -9.07 -7.96
CA VAL A 189 1.88 -8.89 -7.97
C VAL A 189 2.30 -7.62 -8.70
N MET A 190 1.66 -7.34 -9.86
CA MET A 190 1.95 -6.13 -10.62
C MET A 190 1.62 -4.87 -9.82
N ALA A 191 0.47 -4.86 -9.15
CA ALA A 191 0.05 -3.72 -8.36
C ALA A 191 0.85 -3.58 -7.08
N TYR A 192 1.18 -4.66 -6.38
CA TYR A 192 2.08 -4.64 -5.23
C TYR A 192 3.39 -3.93 -5.59
N ASN A 193 4.09 -4.41 -6.62
CA ASN A 193 5.36 -3.81 -7.05
C ASN A 193 5.21 -2.32 -7.39
N ARG A 194 4.16 -1.95 -8.12
CA ARG A 194 3.91 -0.56 -8.50
C ARG A 194 3.60 0.34 -7.30
N LEU A 195 2.78 -0.13 -6.36
CA LEU A 195 2.37 0.64 -5.19
C LEU A 195 3.53 0.77 -4.21
N SER A 196 4.29 -0.30 -3.95
CA SER A 196 5.48 -0.25 -3.09
C SER A 196 6.52 0.74 -3.62
N LEU A 197 6.79 0.75 -4.94
CA LEU A 197 7.67 1.75 -5.54
C LEU A 197 7.18 3.19 -5.33
N ARG A 198 5.86 3.40 -5.35
CA ARG A 198 5.26 4.73 -5.10
C ARG A 198 5.32 5.13 -3.63
N VAL A 199 5.13 4.19 -2.70
CA VAL A 199 5.31 4.42 -1.26
C VAL A 199 6.75 4.83 -0.98
N ASN A 200 7.73 4.06 -1.47
CA ASN A 200 9.16 4.37 -1.29
C ASN A 200 9.52 5.74 -1.87
N LYS A 201 8.96 6.10 -3.03
CA LYS A 201 9.17 7.43 -3.62
C LYS A 201 8.58 8.54 -2.73
N LEU A 202 7.41 8.32 -2.15
CA LEU A 202 6.78 9.29 -1.24
C LEU A 202 7.60 9.45 0.04
N GLU A 203 8.09 8.35 0.61
CA GLU A 203 8.98 8.33 1.78
C GLU A 203 10.28 9.11 1.50
N GLN A 204 10.92 8.88 0.36
CA GLN A 204 12.11 9.63 -0.05
C GLN A 204 11.84 11.12 -0.19
N ASN A 205 10.69 11.50 -0.77
CA ASN A 205 10.31 12.90 -0.86
C ASN A 205 10.13 13.53 0.52
N TYR A 206 9.50 12.83 1.47
CA TYR A 206 9.36 13.31 2.84
C TYR A 206 10.70 13.42 3.57
N ALA A 207 11.58 12.45 3.40
CA ALA A 207 12.93 12.49 3.98
C ALA A 207 13.73 13.69 3.46
N ASN A 208 13.75 13.90 2.15
CA ASN A 208 14.41 15.05 1.53
C ASN A 208 13.84 16.38 2.08
N PHE A 209 12.52 16.49 2.16
CA PHE A 209 11.86 17.66 2.73
C PHE A 209 12.29 17.92 4.19
N ILE A 210 12.42 16.86 5.00
CA ILE A 210 12.88 16.97 6.40
C ILE A 210 14.32 17.49 6.46
N ASP A 211 15.23 16.95 5.64
CA ASP A 211 16.63 17.35 5.63
C ASP A 211 16.78 18.83 5.22
N GLU A 212 16.04 19.23 4.18
CA GLU A 212 16.03 20.59 3.67
C GLU A 212 15.43 21.58 4.69
N PHE A 213 14.31 21.22 5.33
CA PHE A 213 13.71 22.04 6.36
C PHE A 213 14.60 22.13 7.61
N THR A 214 15.23 21.03 8.02
CA THR A 214 16.21 21.01 9.12
C THR A 214 17.38 21.96 8.85
N THR A 215 17.88 21.99 7.60
CA THR A 215 18.92 22.93 7.17
C THR A 215 18.48 24.40 7.31
N ILE A 216 17.22 24.72 6.98
CA ILE A 216 16.66 26.06 7.17
C ILE A 216 16.57 26.42 8.65
N LEU A 217 16.11 25.48 9.50
CA LEU A 217 16.05 25.69 10.94
C LEU A 217 17.44 25.94 11.54
N HIS A 218 18.43 25.14 11.12
CA HIS A 218 19.83 25.31 11.53
C HIS A 218 20.33 26.71 11.17
N ARG A 219 20.12 27.17 9.93
CA ARG A 219 20.48 28.54 9.51
C ARG A 219 19.76 29.61 10.34
N LYS A 220 18.49 29.42 10.72
CA LYS A 220 17.75 30.37 11.56
C LYS A 220 18.27 30.47 13.00
N VAL A 221 18.78 29.37 13.55
CA VAL A 221 19.28 29.32 14.93
C VAL A 221 20.73 29.81 15.01
N PHE A 222 21.61 29.30 14.13
CA PHE A 222 23.04 29.63 14.14
C PHE A 222 23.38 30.91 13.36
N GLY A 223 22.55 31.31 12.40
CA GLY A 223 22.70 32.61 11.73
C GLY A 223 22.38 33.80 12.64
N GLN A 224 21.60 33.59 13.71
CA GLN A 224 21.30 34.62 14.72
C GLN A 224 22.38 34.73 15.80
N SER A 225 23.15 33.66 16.08
CA SER A 225 24.19 33.65 17.12
C SER A 225 25.47 34.41 16.75
N ASN A 226 25.76 34.61 15.45
CA ASN A 226 26.99 35.30 15.00
C ASN A 226 26.93 36.84 15.09
N PHE A 227 25.81 37.43 15.51
CA PHE A 227 25.67 38.90 15.65
C PHE A 227 25.73 39.39 17.11
N HIS A 228 26.03 38.51 18.06
CA HIS A 228 26.07 38.84 19.50
C HIS A 228 27.45 38.65 20.16
N ASN A 229 28.53 38.61 19.38
CA ASN A 229 29.91 38.70 19.89
C ASN A 229 30.59 39.96 19.39
#